data_AF-X1AN93-F1
#
_entry.id   AF-X1AN93-F1
#
_cell.length_a   1.000
_cell.length_b   1.000
_cell.length_c   1.000
_cell.angle_alpha   90.00
_cell.angle_beta   90.00
_cell.angle_gamma   90.00
#
_symmetry.space_group_name_H-M   'P 1'
#
loop_
_entity.id
_entity.type
_entity.pdbx_description
1 polymer ?
#
loop_
_entity_poly.entity_id
_entity_poly.type
_entity_poly.pdbx_seq_one_letter_code
_entity_poly.pdbx_strand_id
1 'polypeptide(L)'
;RSLGAAHRVWNNQVAKKVLELESSKIDQMEIFDVAAGFKSKLMYEQGDLTAGIVSCGQGVGLIHNIPTVKELIDQIMKEATDIVQNLFKS
;
A
#
# COMPACT_ATOMS: atom_id res chain seq x y z
N ARG A 1 -0.36 -8.35 17.55
CA ARG A 1 0.79 -8.15 16.63
C ARG A 1 1.85 -9.17 17.03
N SER A 2 2.23 -10.10 16.15
CA SER A 2 2.99 -11.32 16.47
C SER A 2 4.51 -11.19 16.32
N LEU A 3 5.00 -10.38 15.38
CA LEU A 3 6.43 -10.32 15.00
C LEU A 3 7.14 -8.99 15.33
N GLY A 4 6.46 -8.00 15.92
CA GLY A 4 7.05 -6.68 16.22
C GLY A 4 7.33 -5.77 15.01
N ALA A 5 7.25 -6.28 13.78
CA ALA A 5 7.48 -5.55 12.53
C ALA A 5 6.18 -5.30 11.74
N ALA A 6 5.24 -4.57 12.34
CA ALA A 6 3.94 -4.32 11.71
C ALA A 6 4.05 -3.47 10.43
N HIS A 7 3.62 -4.01 9.30
CA HIS A 7 3.56 -3.30 8.02
C HIS A 7 2.11 -3.25 7.48
N ARG A 8 1.74 -2.19 6.77
CA ARG A 8 0.46 -2.12 6.03
C ARG A 8 0.71 -2.47 4.56
N VAL A 9 0.02 -3.48 4.08
CA VAL A 9 0.21 -4.01 2.72
C VAL A 9 -1.11 -4.09 1.97
N TRP A 10 -1.03 -4.15 0.65
CA TRP A 10 -2.18 -4.43 -0.21
C TRP A 10 -2.75 -5.82 0.12
N ASN A 11 -4.08 -5.91 0.18
CA ASN A 11 -4.80 -7.16 0.47
C ASN A 11 -4.83 -8.05 -0.79
N ASN A 12 -3.74 -8.79 -1.03
CA ASN A 12 -3.62 -9.78 -2.09
C ASN A 12 -3.49 -11.21 -1.51
N GLN A 13 -3.37 -12.21 -2.39
CA GLN A 13 -3.28 -13.63 -2.00
C GLN A 13 -2.06 -13.90 -1.11
N VAL A 14 -0.91 -13.29 -1.41
CA VAL A 14 0.33 -13.48 -0.63
C VAL A 14 0.19 -12.88 0.78
N ALA A 15 -0.42 -11.70 0.91
CA ALA A 15 -0.67 -11.09 2.21
C ALA A 15 -1.59 -11.96 3.09
N LYS A 16 -2.60 -12.62 2.50
CA LYS A 16 -3.45 -13.58 3.22
C LYS A 16 -2.66 -14.81 3.69
N LYS A 17 -1.79 -15.34 2.83
CA LYS A 17 -0.87 -16.43 3.20
C LYS A 17 0.05 -16.06 4.36
N VAL A 18 0.59 -14.84 4.38
CA VAL A 18 1.41 -14.34 5.50
C VAL A 18 0.60 -14.32 6.80
N LEU A 19 -0.65 -13.85 6.77
CA LEU A 19 -1.53 -13.87 7.95
C LEU A 19 -1.83 -15.29 8.43
N GLU A 20 -2.02 -16.24 7.52
CA GLU A 20 -2.18 -17.66 7.85
C GLU A 20 -0.93 -18.21 8.54
N LEU A 21 0.27 -17.95 7.97
CA LEU A 21 1.55 -18.39 8.55
C LEU A 21 1.79 -17.78 9.94
N GLU A 22 1.50 -16.48 10.12
CA GLU A 22 1.55 -15.81 11.41
C GLU A 22 0.62 -16.46 12.45
N SER A 23 -0.56 -16.92 12.02
CA SER A 23 -1.53 -17.60 12.89
C SER A 23 -1.11 -19.00 13.29
N SER A 24 -0.35 -19.69 12.42
CA SER A 24 0.12 -21.06 12.64
C SER A 24 1.35 -21.16 13.56
N LYS A 25 1.87 -20.03 14.11
CA LYS A 25 3.08 -19.98 14.95
C LYS A 25 4.31 -20.66 14.31
N ILE A 26 4.38 -20.62 12.98
CA ILE A 26 5.52 -21.14 12.21
C ILE A 26 6.75 -20.26 12.45
N ASP A 27 7.93 -20.78 12.13
CA ASP A 27 9.18 -20.05 12.24
C ASP A 27 9.14 -18.71 11.49
N GLN A 28 9.73 -17.70 12.12
CA GLN A 28 9.72 -16.31 11.61
C GLN A 28 10.45 -16.21 10.27
N MET A 29 11.42 -17.09 10.02
CA MET A 29 12.22 -17.09 8.80
C MET A 29 11.39 -17.41 7.56
N GLU A 30 10.45 -18.35 7.66
CA GLU A 30 9.53 -18.66 6.56
C GLU A 30 8.61 -17.47 6.22
N ILE A 31 8.18 -16.72 7.24
CA ILE A 31 7.36 -15.52 7.05
C ILE A 31 8.17 -14.43 6.34
N PHE A 32 9.43 -14.23 6.73
CA PHE A 32 10.31 -13.25 6.08
C PHE A 32 10.63 -13.62 4.63
N ASP A 33 10.78 -14.91 4.31
CA ASP A 33 10.98 -15.37 2.94
C ASP A 33 9.76 -15.07 2.04
N VAL A 34 8.55 -15.23 2.56
CA VAL A 34 7.31 -14.87 1.83
C VAL A 34 7.19 -13.35 1.69
N ALA A 35 7.60 -12.59 2.70
CA ALA A 35 7.55 -11.12 2.76
C ALA A 35 8.78 -10.42 2.14
N ALA A 36 9.70 -11.16 1.51
CA ALA A 36 10.98 -10.64 1.06
C ALA A 36 10.84 -9.53 0.01
N GLY A 37 11.56 -8.41 0.20
CA GLY A 37 11.43 -7.22 -0.65
C GLY A 37 11.79 -7.43 -2.14
N PHE A 38 12.61 -8.44 -2.47
CA PHE A 38 12.89 -8.77 -3.88
C PHE A 38 11.62 -9.23 -4.62
N LYS A 39 10.66 -9.85 -3.92
CA LYS A 39 9.38 -10.24 -4.49
C LYS A 39 8.52 -9.03 -4.81
N SER A 40 8.51 -8.02 -3.93
CA SER A 40 7.85 -6.73 -4.20
C SER A 40 8.46 -6.03 -5.43
N LYS A 41 9.78 -6.12 -5.61
CA LYS A 41 10.45 -5.58 -6.80
C LYS A 41 9.94 -6.24 -8.09
N LEU A 42 9.78 -7.57 -8.11
CA LEU A 42 9.19 -8.28 -9.25
C LEU A 42 7.76 -7.80 -9.55
N MET A 43 6.96 -7.53 -8.52
CA MET A 43 5.61 -6.98 -8.72
C MET A 43 5.64 -5.64 -9.46
N TYR A 44 6.58 -4.74 -9.12
CA TYR A 44 6.72 -3.44 -9.78
C TYR A 44 7.28 -3.55 -11.20
N GLU A 45 8.28 -4.42 -11.42
CA GLU A 45 8.97 -4.53 -12.71
C GLU A 45 8.19 -5.35 -13.74
N GLN A 46 7.52 -6.42 -13.31
CA GLN A 46 6.90 -7.41 -14.20
C GLN A 46 5.37 -7.36 -14.16
N GLY A 47 4.77 -6.67 -13.19
CA GLY A 47 3.33 -6.66 -12.99
C GLY A 47 2.77 -7.98 -12.45
N ASP A 48 3.61 -8.90 -11.96
CA ASP A 48 3.15 -10.13 -11.31
C ASP A 48 2.62 -9.82 -9.90
N LEU A 49 1.30 -9.62 -9.80
CA LEU A 49 0.62 -9.28 -8.54
C LEU A 49 0.62 -10.40 -7.49
N THR A 50 1.09 -11.60 -7.86
CA THR A 50 1.15 -12.80 -7.01
C THR A 50 2.55 -13.10 -6.50
N ALA A 51 3.57 -12.38 -6.98
CA ALA A 51 4.96 -12.61 -6.59
C ALA A 51 5.23 -12.34 -5.10
N GLY A 52 4.58 -11.33 -4.51
CA GLY A 52 4.89 -10.88 -3.16
C GLY A 52 3.83 -10.01 -2.49
N ILE A 53 4.28 -9.19 -1.53
CA ILE A 53 3.48 -8.17 -0.85
C ILE A 53 3.97 -6.78 -1.24
N VAL A 54 3.07 -5.80 -1.32
CA VAL A 54 3.41 -4.40 -1.60
C VAL A 54 2.83 -3.50 -0.52
N SER A 55 3.64 -2.56 -0.06
CA SER A 55 3.24 -1.47 0.83
C SER A 55 2.10 -0.67 0.23
N CYS A 56 0.97 -0.57 0.93
CA CYS A 56 -0.19 0.15 0.41
C CYS A 56 -1.01 0.78 1.54
N GLY A 57 -1.26 2.08 1.43
CA GLY A 57 -2.09 2.84 2.36
C GLY A 57 -3.59 2.70 2.08
N GLN A 58 -4.44 2.96 3.07
CA GLN A 58 -5.91 2.90 2.89
C GLN A 58 -6.43 3.97 1.93
N GLY A 59 -5.70 5.08 1.76
CA GLY A 59 -6.04 6.13 0.80
C GLY A 59 -6.02 5.68 -0.67
N VAL A 60 -5.48 4.49 -0.99
CA VAL A 60 -5.51 3.93 -2.35
C VAL A 60 -6.94 3.83 -2.91
N GLY A 61 -7.94 3.61 -2.06
CA GLY A 61 -9.35 3.54 -2.47
C GLY A 61 -9.94 4.88 -2.94
N LEU A 62 -9.25 5.99 -2.69
CA LEU A 62 -9.65 7.34 -3.12
C LEU A 62 -8.99 7.75 -4.45
N ILE A 63 -8.08 6.92 -4.99
CA ILE A 63 -7.33 7.21 -6.21
C ILE A 63 -8.08 6.60 -7.40
N HIS A 64 -8.51 7.45 -8.34
CA HIS A 64 -9.30 7.06 -9.52
C HIS A 64 -8.67 7.50 -10.86
N ASN A 65 -7.51 8.13 -10.81
CA ASN A 65 -6.77 8.65 -11.96
C ASN A 65 -5.27 8.44 -11.78
N ILE A 66 -4.52 8.58 -12.88
CA ILE A 66 -3.06 8.47 -12.91
C ILE A 66 -2.49 9.76 -13.52
N PRO A 67 -2.50 10.88 -12.78
CA PRO A 67 -1.95 12.14 -13.25
C PRO A 67 -0.42 12.11 -13.29
N THR A 68 0.18 13.05 -14.00
CA THR A 68 1.59 13.39 -13.81
C THR A 68 1.82 13.93 -12.40
N VAL A 69 3.07 13.90 -11.92
CA VAL A 69 3.42 14.48 -10.61
C VAL A 69 3.03 15.96 -10.52
N LYS A 70 3.20 16.72 -11.61
CA LYS A 70 2.83 18.13 -11.65
C LYS A 70 1.33 18.32 -11.47
N GLU A 71 0.53 17.62 -12.28
CA GLU A 71 -0.94 17.73 -12.23
C GLU A 71 -1.49 17.32 -10.86
N LEU A 72 -0.93 16.27 -10.24
CA LEU A 72 -1.32 15.83 -8.90
C LEU A 72 -1.13 16.94 -7.86
N ILE A 73 0.06 17.55 -7.83
CA ILE A 73 0.38 18.60 -6.86
C ILE A 73 -0.47 19.86 -7.13
N ASP A 74 -0.62 20.26 -8.38
CA ASP A 74 -1.46 21.40 -8.76
C ASP A 74 -2.92 21.19 -8.33
N GLN A 75 -3.46 19.99 -8.55
CA GLN A 75 -4.81 19.62 -8.15
C GLN A 75 -4.98 19.69 -6.62
N ILE A 76 -4.06 19.11 -5.85
CA ILE A 76 -4.09 19.14 -4.38
C ILE A 76 -4.12 20.59 -3.87
N MET A 77 -3.25 21.45 -4.39
CA MET A 77 -3.18 22.86 -3.95
C MET A 77 -4.43 23.65 -4.31
N LYS A 78 -4.98 23.41 -5.51
CA LYS A 78 -6.22 24.04 -5.96
C LYS A 78 -7.40 23.61 -5.09
N GLU A 79 -7.60 22.30 -4.90
CA GLU A 79 -8.71 21.77 -4.10
C GLU A 79 -8.65 22.25 -2.64
N ALA A 80 -7.46 22.27 -2.03
CA ALA A 80 -7.28 22.81 -0.69
C ALA A 80 -7.66 24.30 -0.62
N THR A 81 -7.25 25.10 -1.60
CA THR A 81 -7.60 26.53 -1.67
C THR A 81 -9.10 26.75 -1.83
N ASP A 82 -9.74 25.98 -2.71
CA ASP A 82 -11.19 26.05 -2.95
C ASP A 82 -11.97 25.68 -1.68
N ILE A 83 -11.54 24.64 -0.94
CA ILE A 83 -12.14 24.25 0.34
C ILE A 83 -12.04 25.38 1.37
N VAL A 84 -10.85 25.96 1.53
CA VAL A 84 -10.61 27.06 2.48
C VAL A 84 -11.50 28.26 2.15
N GLN A 85 -11.57 28.66 0.88
CA GLN A 85 -12.42 29.77 0.46
C GLN A 85 -13.91 29.50 0.70
N ASN A 86 -14.37 28.27 0.50
CA ASN A 86 -15.76 27.90 0.73
C ASN A 86 -16.13 27.88 2.21
N LEU A 87 -15.20 27.47 3.09
CA LEU A 87 -15.42 27.50 4.54
C LEU A 87 -15.53 28.93 5.09
N PHE A 88 -14.78 29.89 4.54
CA PHE A 88 -14.82 31.29 4.97
C PHE A 88 -15.90 32.15 4.29
N LYS A 89 -16.68 31.57 3.37
CA LYS A 89 -17.83 32.23 2.73
C LYS A 89 -19.17 32.00 3.45
N SER A 90 -19.22 31.09 4.44
CA SER A 90 -20.39 30.89 5.33
C SER A 90 -20.24 31.70 6.61
#